data_AF-A0A942AY14-F1
#
_entry.id   AF-A0A942AY14-F1
#
_cell.length_a   1.000
_cell.length_b   1.000
_cell.length_c   1.000
_cell.angle_alpha   90.00
_cell.angle_beta   90.00
_cell.angle_gamma   90.00
#
_symmetry.space_group_name_H-M   'P 1'
#
loop_
_entity.id
_entity.type
_entity.pdbx_description
1 polymer ?
#
loop_
_entity_poly.entity_id
_entity_poly.type
_entity_poly.pdbx_seq_one_letter_code
_entity_poly.pdbx_strand_id
1 'polypeptide(L)'
;MNIKELNAQMRKGYRDKGYTGKSIIFAVLDTGVEPVGRLRGKVTHRHGTEPRTDHGTFTASVINEYCPDAEIWSYRCDYPSDIISALNDVTAQVAVTGKRIIVNMSLETDAEYIRNAVDSCVAAGVPLVCAAGNDGEEVLNKYPTCFESPITVAALQPDGSHAYFSTWHGEVDFADFGRWVDGLDMDGNTVTKSGTSFAAPQLAGKIGLLLSANPDMTEPEVYEALKGMAVDLGSKGRDPLTGYGFVRIPDPTQKEEPKGEPMEERILKLIDKPRMHGDDVKELQTLLDKHGFPCGEIDGVFGPATDKAVKSFQNANGLTVDGKVGEKTWAALRKEPGEPSGDYLAVAEDMTCWMRMMVGWHYIIGAQGHRLTDSYLSARYKDHEGYFTNGRLEWLRGEISRAESMGINLYCADCSGLFFKVNEMMGIIPVKDATADGLWRRYCAGIGKDDVRPGDILFRESGGRMVHMAVVGTDGVYEAAGTAYGVVFRPWADMFSRRTYNRMTGKFDVLKPWTHYGRLEVLK
;
A
#
# COMPACT_ATOMS: atom_id res chain seq x y z
N MET A 1 -18.07 11.05 -11.86
CA MET A 1 -17.93 10.29 -13.11
C MET A 1 -19.10 9.30 -13.16
N ASN A 2 -19.90 9.19 -14.23
CA ASN A 2 -21.01 8.21 -14.23
C ASN A 2 -20.49 6.83 -14.66
N ILE A 3 -20.18 5.98 -13.68
CA ILE A 3 -19.55 4.66 -13.92
C ILE A 3 -20.47 3.75 -14.75
N LYS A 4 -21.79 3.79 -14.50
CA LYS A 4 -22.78 2.98 -15.24
C LYS A 4 -22.77 3.33 -16.73
N GLU A 5 -22.73 4.62 -17.06
CA GLU A 5 -22.67 5.09 -18.44
C GLU A 5 -21.34 4.74 -19.12
N LEU A 6 -20.22 4.88 -18.41
CA LEU A 6 -18.91 4.49 -18.94
C LEU A 6 -18.84 3.00 -19.26
N ASN A 7 -19.33 2.14 -18.36
CA ASN A 7 -19.42 0.72 -18.60
C ASN A 7 -20.29 0.41 -19.83
N ALA A 8 -21.44 1.06 -19.99
CA ALA A 8 -22.29 0.87 -21.16
C ALA A 8 -21.62 1.31 -22.48
N GLN A 9 -20.89 2.43 -22.46
CA GLN A 9 -20.14 2.92 -23.61
C GLN A 9 -19.02 1.95 -24.01
N MET A 10 -18.23 1.45 -23.05
CA MET A 10 -17.17 0.48 -23.30
C MET A 10 -17.71 -0.81 -23.93
N ARG A 11 -18.78 -1.39 -23.36
CA ARG A 11 -19.43 -2.59 -23.92
C ARG A 11 -19.87 -2.38 -25.36
N LYS A 12 -20.50 -1.25 -25.66
CA LYS A 12 -20.94 -0.91 -27.01
C LYS A 12 -19.75 -0.80 -27.98
N GLY A 13 -18.67 -0.12 -27.57
CA GLY A 13 -17.47 0.05 -28.40
C GLY A 13 -16.86 -1.27 -28.84
N TYR A 14 -16.62 -2.18 -27.90
CA TYR A 14 -16.07 -3.51 -28.22
C TYR A 14 -17.01 -4.36 -29.07
N ARG A 15 -18.32 -4.34 -28.77
CA ARG A 15 -19.32 -5.08 -29.54
C ARG A 15 -19.43 -4.59 -30.98
N ASP A 16 -19.40 -3.27 -31.19
CA ASP A 16 -19.45 -2.67 -32.54
C ASP A 16 -18.23 -3.08 -33.38
N LYS A 17 -17.13 -3.53 -32.75
CA LYS A 17 -15.93 -4.07 -33.39
C LYS A 17 -15.90 -5.61 -33.49
N GLY A 18 -16.95 -6.28 -33.02
CA GLY A 18 -17.08 -7.74 -33.10
C GLY A 18 -16.44 -8.52 -31.95
N TYR A 19 -15.94 -7.84 -30.91
CA TYR A 19 -15.44 -8.49 -29.70
C TYR A 19 -16.61 -8.82 -28.78
N THR A 20 -17.14 -10.03 -28.91
CA THR A 20 -18.37 -10.47 -28.24
C THR A 20 -18.16 -11.63 -27.27
N GLY A 21 -16.91 -12.10 -27.07
CA GLY A 21 -16.61 -13.20 -26.17
C GLY A 21 -16.70 -14.60 -26.76
N LYS A 22 -16.75 -14.77 -28.09
CA LYS A 22 -16.90 -16.09 -28.75
C LYS A 22 -15.87 -17.15 -28.33
N SER A 23 -14.65 -16.73 -28.03
CA SER A 23 -13.54 -17.58 -27.58
C SER A 23 -13.42 -17.68 -26.06
N ILE A 24 -14.39 -17.13 -25.32
CA ILE A 24 -14.36 -16.99 -23.86
C ILE A 24 -15.39 -17.92 -23.22
N ILE A 25 -14.99 -18.54 -22.12
CA ILE A 25 -15.82 -19.27 -21.18
C ILE A 25 -15.78 -18.53 -19.83
N PHE A 26 -16.94 -18.24 -19.26
CA PHE A 26 -17.05 -17.74 -17.90
C PHE A 26 -17.49 -18.85 -16.95
N ALA A 27 -16.61 -19.24 -16.03
CA ALA A 27 -16.95 -20.13 -14.92
C ALA A 27 -17.55 -19.29 -13.78
N VAL A 28 -18.87 -19.38 -13.63
CA VAL A 28 -19.63 -18.66 -12.60
C VAL A 28 -19.84 -19.60 -11.42
N LEU A 29 -19.08 -19.38 -10.36
CA LEU A 29 -19.18 -20.08 -9.08
C LEU A 29 -20.10 -19.26 -8.17
N ASP A 30 -21.34 -19.72 -8.03
CA ASP A 30 -22.43 -18.95 -7.41
C ASP A 30 -23.56 -19.91 -6.97
N THR A 31 -24.80 -19.45 -6.83
CA THR A 31 -25.98 -20.24 -6.44
C THR A 31 -26.54 -21.11 -7.57
N GLY A 32 -25.82 -21.25 -8.69
CA GLY A 32 -26.30 -21.83 -9.94
C GLY A 32 -26.96 -20.79 -10.86
N VAL A 33 -27.02 -21.09 -12.16
CA VAL A 33 -27.52 -20.18 -13.20
C VAL A 33 -28.71 -20.80 -13.92
N GLU A 34 -29.86 -20.13 -13.91
CA GLU A 34 -31.01 -20.51 -14.74
C GLU A 34 -30.80 -19.98 -16.18
N PRO A 35 -30.88 -20.82 -17.24
CA PRO A 35 -30.79 -20.39 -18.63
C PRO A 35 -32.04 -19.65 -19.13
N VAL A 36 -32.32 -18.45 -18.61
CA VAL A 36 -33.43 -17.60 -19.04
C VAL A 36 -33.02 -16.41 -19.89
N GLY A 37 -33.97 -15.84 -20.62
CA GLY A 37 -33.77 -14.64 -21.44
C GLY A 37 -32.58 -14.79 -22.39
N ARG A 38 -31.61 -13.87 -22.25
CA ARG A 38 -30.38 -13.84 -23.06
C ARG A 38 -29.34 -14.91 -22.71
N LEU A 39 -29.57 -15.69 -21.64
CA LEU A 39 -28.71 -16.79 -21.21
C LEU A 39 -29.10 -18.14 -21.87
N ARG A 40 -30.27 -18.22 -22.50
CA ARG A 40 -30.74 -19.44 -23.19
C ARG A 40 -29.71 -19.91 -24.23
N GLY A 41 -29.34 -21.19 -24.15
CA GLY A 41 -28.39 -21.82 -25.05
C GLY A 41 -26.91 -21.47 -24.81
N LYS A 42 -26.59 -20.72 -23.74
CA LYS A 42 -25.21 -20.34 -23.39
C LYS A 42 -24.69 -20.98 -22.11
N VAL A 43 -25.60 -21.46 -21.26
CA VAL A 43 -25.27 -22.02 -19.95
C VAL A 43 -25.06 -23.53 -20.04
N THR A 44 -23.91 -24.00 -19.56
CA THR A 44 -23.60 -25.40 -19.32
C THR A 44 -23.47 -25.61 -17.81
N HIS A 45 -24.31 -26.46 -17.23
CA HIS A 45 -24.21 -26.82 -15.82
C HIS A 45 -23.09 -27.83 -15.61
N ARG A 46 -22.08 -27.47 -14.82
CA ARG A 46 -20.90 -28.32 -14.58
C ARG A 46 -20.86 -28.91 -13.16
N HIS A 47 -21.44 -28.20 -12.20
CA HIS A 47 -21.64 -28.69 -10.84
C HIS A 47 -22.97 -28.15 -10.30
N GLY A 48 -23.88 -29.05 -9.90
CA GLY A 48 -25.25 -28.70 -9.52
C GLY A 48 -26.10 -28.17 -10.69
N THR A 49 -27.30 -28.73 -10.87
CA THR A 49 -28.16 -28.40 -12.02
C THR A 49 -29.26 -27.41 -11.71
N GLU A 50 -29.77 -27.41 -10.48
CA GLU A 50 -30.88 -26.53 -10.07
C GLU A 50 -30.34 -25.30 -9.32
N PRO A 51 -30.59 -24.07 -9.81
CA PRO A 51 -30.19 -22.87 -9.09
C PRO A 51 -30.99 -22.73 -7.78
N ARG A 52 -30.31 -22.31 -6.72
CA ARG A 52 -30.92 -22.16 -5.38
C ARG A 52 -31.65 -20.83 -5.23
N THR A 53 -31.11 -19.79 -5.83
CA THR A 53 -31.66 -18.44 -5.88
C THR A 53 -31.33 -17.83 -7.23
N ASP A 54 -31.88 -16.65 -7.51
CA ASP A 54 -31.60 -15.88 -8.71
C ASP A 54 -30.24 -15.15 -8.68
N HIS A 55 -29.42 -15.32 -7.63
CA HIS A 55 -28.16 -14.62 -7.48
C HIS A 55 -27.16 -14.98 -8.60
N GLY A 56 -26.89 -16.26 -8.83
CA GLY A 56 -26.03 -16.72 -9.92
C GLY A 56 -26.58 -16.40 -11.31
N THR A 57 -27.90 -16.50 -11.52
CA THR A 57 -28.57 -16.06 -12.76
C THR A 57 -28.33 -14.57 -13.01
N PHE A 58 -28.46 -13.74 -11.99
CA PHE A 58 -28.19 -12.31 -12.06
C PHE A 58 -26.71 -12.06 -12.40
N THR A 59 -25.77 -12.65 -11.66
CA THR A 59 -24.33 -12.55 -11.89
C THR A 59 -23.95 -12.90 -13.33
N ALA A 60 -24.42 -14.05 -13.82
CA ALA A 60 -24.19 -14.52 -15.19
C ALA A 60 -24.80 -13.57 -16.24
N SER A 61 -25.97 -12.99 -15.95
CA SER A 61 -26.62 -12.04 -16.84
C SER A 61 -25.85 -10.73 -17.00
N VAL A 62 -25.14 -10.28 -15.96
CA VAL A 62 -24.28 -9.09 -15.98
C VAL A 62 -23.05 -9.36 -16.85
N ILE A 63 -22.37 -10.50 -16.64
CA ILE A 63 -21.25 -10.94 -17.49
C ILE A 63 -21.68 -11.00 -18.96
N ASN A 64 -22.86 -11.57 -19.23
CA ASN A 64 -23.36 -11.72 -20.60
C ASN A 64 -23.63 -10.37 -21.30
N GLU A 65 -23.81 -9.27 -20.58
CA GLU A 65 -23.91 -7.96 -21.23
C GLU A 65 -22.60 -7.52 -21.88
N TYR A 66 -21.46 -7.86 -21.27
CA TYR A 66 -20.13 -7.57 -21.78
C TYR A 66 -19.80 -8.52 -22.92
N CYS A 67 -19.99 -9.82 -22.70
CA CYS A 67 -19.63 -10.87 -23.65
C CYS A 67 -20.88 -11.67 -24.07
N PRO A 68 -21.68 -11.16 -25.02
CA PRO A 68 -22.95 -11.77 -25.37
C PRO A 68 -22.82 -13.15 -26.02
N ASP A 69 -21.70 -13.45 -26.68
CA ASP A 69 -21.47 -14.74 -27.36
C ASP A 69 -20.60 -15.71 -26.53
N ALA A 70 -20.22 -15.34 -25.30
CA ALA A 70 -19.46 -16.21 -24.43
C ALA A 70 -20.31 -17.38 -23.89
N GLU A 71 -19.62 -18.49 -23.66
CA GLU A 71 -20.18 -19.63 -22.95
C GLU A 71 -20.12 -19.39 -21.44
N ILE A 72 -21.12 -19.88 -20.71
CA ILE A 72 -21.21 -19.73 -19.26
C ILE A 72 -21.24 -21.13 -18.65
N TRP A 73 -20.25 -21.41 -17.80
CA TRP A 73 -20.24 -22.62 -16.99
C TRP A 73 -20.79 -22.30 -15.61
N SER A 74 -21.91 -22.93 -15.28
CA SER A 74 -22.56 -22.79 -13.98
C SER A 74 -22.00 -23.82 -13.01
N TYR A 75 -21.45 -23.34 -11.89
CA TYR A 75 -21.08 -24.13 -10.74
C TYR A 75 -21.88 -23.65 -9.53
N ARG A 76 -22.80 -24.47 -9.04
CA ARG A 76 -23.54 -24.20 -7.80
C ARG A 76 -22.67 -24.56 -6.59
N CYS A 77 -22.23 -23.56 -5.86
CA CYS A 77 -21.37 -23.73 -4.69
C CYS A 77 -22.16 -23.46 -3.41
N ASP A 78 -22.69 -24.51 -2.78
CA ASP A 78 -23.41 -24.41 -1.50
C ASP A 78 -22.45 -24.49 -0.30
N TYR A 79 -21.30 -25.15 -0.48
CA TYR A 79 -20.28 -25.37 0.54
C TYR A 79 -18.87 -25.06 0.00
N PRO A 80 -17.88 -24.80 0.88
CA PRO A 80 -16.51 -24.55 0.44
C PRO A 80 -15.87 -25.71 -0.35
N SER A 81 -16.29 -26.95 -0.10
CA SER A 81 -15.87 -28.12 -0.89
C SER A 81 -16.34 -28.07 -2.36
N ASP A 82 -17.47 -27.41 -2.62
CA ASP A 82 -17.96 -27.21 -3.99
C ASP A 82 -17.09 -26.20 -4.73
N ILE A 83 -16.60 -25.16 -4.05
CA ILE A 83 -15.65 -24.18 -4.60
C ILE A 83 -14.38 -24.92 -5.05
N ILE A 84 -13.81 -25.75 -4.17
CA ILE A 84 -12.61 -26.53 -4.48
C ILE A 84 -12.85 -27.43 -5.69
N SER A 85 -13.99 -28.13 -5.72
CA SER A 85 -14.35 -29.03 -6.83
C SER A 85 -14.50 -28.28 -8.14
N ALA A 86 -15.13 -27.10 -8.12
CA ALA A 86 -15.31 -26.24 -9.28
C ALA A 86 -13.97 -25.71 -9.81
N LEU A 87 -13.09 -25.19 -8.94
CA LEU A 87 -11.77 -24.68 -9.34
C LEU A 87 -10.85 -25.78 -9.88
N ASN A 88 -10.93 -26.99 -9.31
CA ASN A 88 -10.20 -28.15 -9.83
C ASN A 88 -10.70 -28.58 -11.22
N ASP A 89 -12.01 -28.59 -11.46
CA ASP A 89 -12.56 -28.86 -12.80
C ASP A 89 -12.13 -27.76 -13.78
N VAL A 90 -12.27 -26.47 -13.43
CA VAL A 90 -11.80 -25.36 -14.27
C VAL A 90 -10.33 -25.53 -14.65
N THR A 91 -9.47 -25.80 -13.69
CA THR A 91 -8.02 -26.00 -13.89
C THR A 91 -7.76 -27.16 -14.88
N ALA A 92 -8.48 -28.27 -14.74
CA ALA A 92 -8.36 -29.41 -15.66
C ALA A 92 -8.82 -29.08 -17.08
N GLN A 93 -9.78 -28.17 -17.23
CA GLN A 93 -10.35 -27.79 -18.53
C GLN A 93 -9.51 -26.78 -19.32
N VAL A 94 -8.59 -26.06 -18.68
CA VAL A 94 -7.69 -25.09 -19.34
C VAL A 94 -6.97 -25.73 -20.54
N ALA A 95 -6.49 -26.97 -20.38
CA ALA A 95 -5.74 -27.66 -21.42
C ALA A 95 -6.61 -28.30 -22.53
N VAL A 96 -7.92 -28.36 -22.35
CA VAL A 96 -8.81 -29.20 -23.18
C VAL A 96 -9.80 -28.39 -24.01
N THR A 97 -10.30 -27.27 -23.48
CA THR A 97 -11.40 -26.54 -24.13
C THR A 97 -10.99 -25.81 -25.41
N GLY A 98 -9.70 -25.45 -25.54
CA GLY A 98 -9.22 -24.57 -26.61
C GLY A 98 -9.77 -23.14 -26.53
N LYS A 99 -10.44 -22.77 -25.44
CA LYS A 99 -10.99 -21.44 -25.17
C LYS A 99 -10.34 -20.85 -23.92
N ARG A 100 -10.42 -19.53 -23.76
CA ARG A 100 -9.97 -18.86 -22.53
C ARG A 100 -11.05 -18.96 -21.47
N ILE A 101 -10.68 -19.40 -20.28
CA ILE A 101 -11.58 -19.49 -19.13
C ILE A 101 -11.31 -18.30 -18.19
N ILE A 102 -12.38 -17.67 -17.69
CA ILE A 102 -12.35 -16.65 -16.65
C ILE A 102 -13.26 -17.11 -15.53
N VAL A 103 -12.81 -17.05 -14.29
CA VAL A 103 -13.63 -17.40 -13.12
C VAL A 103 -14.21 -16.14 -12.51
N ASN A 104 -15.51 -16.17 -12.17
CA ASN A 104 -16.15 -15.19 -11.32
C ASN A 104 -16.69 -15.86 -10.05
N MET A 105 -16.32 -15.33 -8.89
CA MET A 105 -16.77 -15.77 -7.57
C MET A 105 -17.47 -14.63 -6.83
N SER A 106 -18.79 -14.66 -6.84
CA SER A 106 -19.63 -13.69 -6.10
C SER A 106 -20.10 -14.30 -4.76
N LEU A 107 -19.16 -14.87 -4.00
CA LEU A 107 -19.39 -15.59 -2.75
C LEU A 107 -18.18 -15.49 -1.82
N GLU A 108 -18.40 -15.76 -0.54
CA GLU A 108 -17.38 -15.73 0.50
C GLU A 108 -17.57 -16.89 1.50
N THR A 109 -16.49 -17.24 2.21
CA THR A 109 -16.49 -18.25 3.26
C THR A 109 -15.39 -18.01 4.29
N ASP A 110 -15.56 -18.53 5.51
CA ASP A 110 -14.53 -18.54 6.55
C ASP A 110 -13.50 -19.67 6.34
N ALA A 111 -13.68 -20.49 5.29
CA ALA A 111 -12.86 -21.67 5.01
C ALA A 111 -11.55 -21.32 4.29
N GLU A 112 -10.52 -20.93 5.04
CA GLU A 112 -9.19 -20.61 4.48
C GLU A 112 -8.59 -21.76 3.65
N TYR A 113 -8.95 -23.01 3.96
CA TYR A 113 -8.40 -24.20 3.29
C TYR A 113 -8.74 -24.28 1.79
N ILE A 114 -9.60 -23.42 1.24
CA ILE A 114 -9.81 -23.31 -0.21
C ILE A 114 -8.61 -22.68 -0.95
N ARG A 115 -7.67 -22.05 -0.23
CA ARG A 115 -6.50 -21.32 -0.78
C ARG A 115 -5.76 -22.10 -1.87
N ASN A 116 -5.42 -23.36 -1.61
CA ASN A 116 -4.65 -24.17 -2.56
C ASN A 116 -5.38 -24.33 -3.91
N ALA A 117 -6.70 -24.43 -3.90
CA ALA A 117 -7.49 -24.55 -5.13
C ALA A 117 -7.55 -23.21 -5.90
N VAL A 118 -7.65 -22.08 -5.18
CA VAL A 118 -7.59 -20.73 -5.76
C VAL A 118 -6.22 -20.50 -6.40
N ASP A 119 -5.14 -20.69 -5.63
CA ASP A 119 -3.77 -20.47 -6.09
C ASP A 119 -3.43 -21.38 -7.28
N SER A 120 -3.88 -22.64 -7.27
CA SER A 120 -3.65 -23.58 -8.38
C SER A 120 -4.40 -23.17 -9.64
N CYS A 121 -5.61 -22.64 -9.51
CA CYS A 121 -6.41 -22.16 -10.64
C CYS A 121 -5.76 -20.92 -11.28
N VAL A 122 -5.34 -19.95 -10.47
CA VAL A 122 -4.62 -18.76 -10.95
C VAL A 122 -3.28 -19.14 -11.58
N ALA A 123 -2.51 -20.03 -10.94
CA ALA A 123 -1.23 -20.52 -11.46
C ALA A 123 -1.36 -21.30 -12.78
N ALA A 124 -2.56 -21.83 -13.10
CA ALA A 124 -2.86 -22.42 -14.40
C ALA A 124 -3.16 -21.37 -15.50
N GLY A 125 -3.02 -20.08 -15.21
CA GLY A 125 -3.23 -18.97 -16.15
C GLY A 125 -4.69 -18.58 -16.31
N VAL A 126 -5.53 -18.84 -15.31
CA VAL A 126 -6.95 -18.49 -15.30
C VAL A 126 -7.16 -17.21 -14.51
N PRO A 127 -7.58 -16.09 -15.13
CA PRO A 127 -8.01 -14.91 -14.40
C PRO A 127 -9.19 -15.27 -13.48
N LEU A 128 -9.01 -15.07 -12.17
CA LEU A 128 -10.01 -15.35 -11.15
C LEU A 128 -10.44 -14.04 -10.51
N VAL A 129 -11.71 -13.67 -10.67
CA VAL A 129 -12.29 -12.45 -10.12
C VAL A 129 -13.20 -12.80 -8.97
N CYS A 130 -13.07 -12.13 -7.83
CA CYS A 130 -13.95 -12.31 -6.68
C CYS A 130 -14.50 -10.99 -6.12
N ALA A 131 -15.66 -11.07 -5.48
CA ALA A 131 -16.31 -9.94 -4.83
C ALA A 131 -15.66 -9.64 -3.47
N ALA A 132 -15.49 -8.36 -3.14
CA ALA A 132 -14.83 -7.94 -1.89
C ALA A 132 -15.59 -8.29 -0.59
N GLY A 133 -16.91 -8.50 -0.67
CA GLY A 133 -17.79 -8.65 0.50
C GLY A 133 -18.77 -7.47 0.66
N ASN A 134 -19.76 -7.60 1.54
CA ASN A 134 -20.85 -6.62 1.69
C ASN A 134 -21.07 -6.14 3.15
N ASP A 135 -20.02 -6.16 3.97
CA ASP A 135 -20.09 -5.85 5.40
C ASP A 135 -20.02 -4.34 5.70
N GLY A 136 -19.47 -3.54 4.78
CA GLY A 136 -19.28 -2.09 4.95
C GLY A 136 -18.18 -1.72 5.94
N GLU A 137 -17.34 -2.68 6.32
CA GLU A 137 -16.21 -2.53 7.24
C GLU A 137 -14.99 -3.31 6.76
N GLU A 138 -13.88 -3.22 7.52
CA GLU A 138 -12.70 -4.03 7.25
C GLU A 138 -12.92 -5.48 7.67
N VAL A 139 -12.74 -6.40 6.73
CA VAL A 139 -12.84 -7.82 7.01
C VAL A 139 -11.62 -8.53 6.44
N LEU A 140 -10.88 -9.22 7.30
CA LEU A 140 -9.59 -9.85 6.97
C LEU A 140 -9.62 -11.39 7.07
N ASN A 141 -10.80 -11.98 7.29
CA ASN A 141 -10.99 -13.41 7.55
C ASN A 141 -12.04 -14.05 6.63
N LYS A 142 -12.31 -13.44 5.48
CA LYS A 142 -13.22 -13.96 4.45
C LYS A 142 -12.45 -14.35 3.21
N TYR A 143 -12.82 -15.47 2.62
CA TYR A 143 -12.10 -16.07 1.50
C TYR A 143 -13.05 -16.35 0.33
N PRO A 144 -12.60 -16.19 -0.92
CA PRO A 144 -11.21 -15.95 -1.33
C PRO A 144 -10.76 -14.47 -1.30
N THR A 145 -11.63 -13.53 -0.94
CA THR A 145 -11.35 -12.08 -1.03
C THR A 145 -10.09 -11.62 -0.29
N CYS A 146 -9.74 -12.21 0.85
CA CYS A 146 -8.49 -11.89 1.57
C CYS A 146 -7.26 -12.69 1.10
N PHE A 147 -7.31 -13.31 -0.08
CA PHE A 147 -6.13 -13.92 -0.70
C PHE A 147 -5.47 -12.95 -1.68
N GLU A 148 -4.15 -13.04 -1.81
CA GLU A 148 -3.35 -12.24 -2.77
C GLU A 148 -3.55 -12.71 -4.22
N SER A 149 -3.84 -14.01 -4.43
CA SER A 149 -3.90 -14.61 -5.78
C SER A 149 -5.08 -14.18 -6.67
N PRO A 150 -6.33 -14.09 -6.18
CA PRO A 150 -7.45 -13.66 -7.02
C PRO A 150 -7.53 -12.14 -7.16
N ILE A 151 -8.19 -11.68 -8.23
CA ILE A 151 -8.52 -10.28 -8.45
C ILE A 151 -9.76 -9.92 -7.63
N THR A 152 -9.60 -9.09 -6.61
CA THR A 152 -10.68 -8.69 -5.71
C THR A 152 -11.33 -7.38 -6.14
N VAL A 153 -12.67 -7.36 -6.18
CA VAL A 153 -13.45 -6.22 -6.70
C VAL A 153 -14.39 -5.63 -5.67
N ALA A 154 -14.14 -4.37 -5.32
CA ALA A 154 -15.01 -3.53 -4.49
C ALA A 154 -16.17 -2.94 -5.29
N ALA A 155 -17.23 -2.51 -4.59
CA ALA A 155 -18.42 -1.93 -5.19
C ALA A 155 -18.39 -0.40 -5.13
N LEU A 156 -18.74 0.22 -6.25
CA LEU A 156 -18.91 1.66 -6.41
C LEU A 156 -20.39 2.05 -6.52
N GLN A 157 -20.66 3.28 -6.13
CA GLN A 157 -21.88 4.02 -6.43
C GLN A 157 -21.86 4.54 -7.87
N PRO A 158 -23.01 4.99 -8.42
CA PRO A 158 -23.05 5.54 -9.78
C PRO A 158 -22.10 6.70 -10.03
N ASP A 159 -21.81 7.50 -9.00
CA ASP A 159 -20.96 8.70 -9.09
C ASP A 159 -19.45 8.40 -9.04
N GLY A 160 -19.07 7.14 -8.79
CA GLY A 160 -17.70 6.67 -8.64
C GLY A 160 -17.21 6.62 -7.19
N SER A 161 -18.02 7.02 -6.21
CA SER A 161 -17.65 6.86 -4.80
C SER A 161 -17.76 5.41 -4.35
N HIS A 162 -16.94 5.00 -3.38
CA HIS A 162 -17.04 3.70 -2.74
C HIS A 162 -18.45 3.47 -2.17
N ALA A 163 -19.04 2.29 -2.40
CA ALA A 163 -20.36 1.95 -1.89
C ALA A 163 -20.29 1.66 -0.38
N TYR A 164 -21.22 2.22 0.40
CA TYR A 164 -21.19 2.13 1.86
C TYR A 164 -21.23 0.69 2.42
N PHE A 165 -21.71 -0.28 1.64
CA PHE A 165 -21.77 -1.69 2.02
C PHE A 165 -20.52 -2.46 1.56
N SER A 166 -19.68 -1.92 0.69
CA SER A 166 -18.54 -2.66 0.16
C SER A 166 -17.52 -2.88 1.29
N THR A 167 -17.13 -4.13 1.50
CA THR A 167 -16.02 -4.48 2.38
C THR A 167 -14.72 -3.91 1.80
N TRP A 168 -13.82 -3.47 2.67
CA TRP A 168 -12.52 -2.89 2.30
C TRP A 168 -11.39 -3.63 3.01
N HIS A 169 -10.24 -3.79 2.36
CA HIS A 169 -9.04 -4.39 2.94
C HIS A 169 -7.85 -4.26 1.96
N GLY A 170 -6.64 -4.57 2.44
CA GLY A 170 -5.40 -4.47 1.66
C GLY A 170 -5.36 -5.31 0.37
N GLU A 171 -6.17 -6.37 0.26
CA GLU A 171 -6.25 -7.22 -0.94
C GLU A 171 -7.26 -6.75 -2.00
N VAL A 172 -7.93 -5.60 -1.85
CA VAL A 172 -8.80 -5.07 -2.91
C VAL A 172 -7.92 -4.60 -4.10
N ASP A 173 -8.17 -5.12 -5.30
CA ASP A 173 -7.41 -4.77 -6.50
C ASP A 173 -8.06 -3.69 -7.33
N PHE A 174 -9.38 -3.76 -7.50
CA PHE A 174 -10.12 -2.84 -8.35
C PHE A 174 -11.51 -2.56 -7.77
N ALA A 175 -12.19 -1.58 -8.33
CA ALA A 175 -13.57 -1.29 -8.01
C ALA A 175 -14.43 -1.11 -9.26
N ASP A 176 -15.68 -1.56 -9.18
CA ASP A 176 -16.63 -1.40 -10.28
C ASP A 176 -18.03 -1.10 -9.76
N PHE A 177 -18.93 -0.70 -10.65
CA PHE A 177 -20.30 -0.34 -10.31
C PHE A 177 -21.03 -1.47 -9.59
N GLY A 178 -21.40 -1.28 -8.32
CA GLY A 178 -22.08 -2.32 -7.53
C GLY A 178 -23.42 -1.90 -6.96
N ARG A 179 -23.81 -0.62 -7.07
CA ARG A 179 -25.08 -0.09 -6.55
C ARG A 179 -26.08 0.15 -7.67
N TRP A 180 -27.25 -0.50 -7.63
CA TRP A 180 -28.31 -0.41 -8.65
C TRP A 180 -27.88 -0.94 -10.03
N VAL A 181 -27.27 -2.12 -10.01
CA VAL A 181 -26.96 -2.90 -11.20
C VAL A 181 -28.25 -3.57 -11.68
N ASP A 182 -28.45 -3.61 -13.00
CA ASP A 182 -29.57 -4.31 -13.62
C ASP A 182 -29.11 -5.68 -14.12
N GLY A 183 -29.93 -6.71 -13.92
CA GLY A 183 -29.65 -8.09 -14.30
C GLY A 183 -30.94 -8.89 -14.42
N LEU A 184 -30.84 -10.18 -14.74
CA LEU A 184 -32.00 -11.06 -14.88
C LEU A 184 -32.28 -11.85 -13.60
N ASP A 185 -33.55 -11.96 -13.24
CA ASP A 185 -34.03 -12.97 -12.30
C ASP A 185 -34.20 -14.35 -12.98
N MET A 186 -34.66 -15.37 -12.26
CA MET A 186 -34.88 -16.73 -12.79
C MET A 186 -36.07 -16.85 -13.76
N ASP A 187 -36.96 -15.86 -13.82
CA ASP A 187 -38.05 -15.81 -14.80
C ASP A 187 -37.61 -15.10 -16.10
N GLY A 188 -36.44 -14.47 -16.08
CA GLY A 188 -35.88 -13.69 -17.18
C GLY A 188 -36.36 -12.24 -17.19
N ASN A 189 -36.96 -11.75 -16.10
CA ASN A 189 -37.28 -10.34 -15.95
C ASN A 189 -36.03 -9.56 -15.56
N THR A 190 -35.95 -8.30 -16.00
CA THR A 190 -34.90 -7.39 -15.52
C THR A 190 -35.25 -6.89 -14.13
N VAL A 191 -34.34 -7.11 -13.18
CA VAL A 191 -34.42 -6.65 -11.80
C VAL A 191 -33.16 -5.86 -11.45
N THR A 192 -33.25 -5.02 -10.42
CA THR A 192 -32.14 -4.17 -9.98
C THR A 192 -31.67 -4.62 -8.60
N LYS A 193 -30.36 -4.86 -8.45
CA LYS A 193 -29.74 -5.28 -7.18
C LYS A 193 -28.48 -4.48 -6.87
N SER A 194 -27.99 -4.61 -5.64
CA SER A 194 -26.75 -3.99 -5.19
C SER A 194 -25.89 -5.00 -4.41
N GLY A 195 -24.57 -4.91 -4.58
CA GLY A 195 -23.59 -5.78 -3.94
C GLY A 195 -22.27 -5.83 -4.71
N THR A 196 -21.17 -6.14 -4.03
CA THR A 196 -19.88 -6.47 -4.65
C THR A 196 -20.00 -7.69 -5.57
N SER A 197 -20.94 -8.59 -5.27
CA SER A 197 -21.39 -9.69 -6.12
C SER A 197 -21.79 -9.27 -7.55
N PHE A 198 -22.12 -8.00 -7.77
CA PHE A 198 -22.51 -7.44 -9.07
C PHE A 198 -21.50 -6.44 -9.63
N ALA A 199 -20.46 -6.09 -8.86
CA ALA A 199 -19.28 -5.37 -9.33
C ALA A 199 -18.26 -6.33 -9.94
N ALA A 200 -17.93 -7.44 -9.25
CA ALA A 200 -17.04 -8.49 -9.74
C ALA A 200 -17.36 -9.00 -11.16
N PRO A 201 -18.62 -9.36 -11.50
CA PRO A 201 -18.96 -9.81 -12.86
C PRO A 201 -18.76 -8.74 -13.94
N GLN A 202 -18.76 -7.45 -13.58
CA GLN A 202 -18.47 -6.38 -14.55
C GLN A 202 -16.99 -6.36 -14.90
N LEU A 203 -16.09 -6.50 -13.91
CA LEU A 203 -14.67 -6.62 -14.18
C LEU A 203 -14.34 -7.93 -14.93
N ALA A 204 -14.95 -9.05 -14.54
CA ALA A 204 -14.82 -10.30 -15.29
C ALA A 204 -15.25 -10.12 -16.76
N GLY A 205 -16.37 -9.43 -16.99
CA GLY A 205 -16.83 -9.06 -18.33
C GLY A 205 -15.83 -8.22 -19.12
N LYS A 206 -15.17 -7.24 -18.47
CA LYS A 206 -14.10 -6.43 -19.08
C LYS A 206 -12.88 -7.28 -19.45
N ILE A 207 -12.47 -8.22 -18.60
CA ILE A 207 -11.41 -9.19 -18.91
C ILE A 207 -11.77 -10.00 -20.14
N GLY A 208 -13.02 -10.46 -20.25
CA GLY A 208 -13.48 -11.20 -21.44
C GLY A 208 -13.44 -10.36 -22.73
N LEU A 209 -13.77 -9.07 -22.65
CA LEU A 209 -13.62 -8.15 -23.78
C LEU A 209 -12.15 -7.95 -24.16
N LEU A 210 -11.29 -7.75 -23.16
CA LEU A 210 -9.85 -7.58 -23.37
C LEU A 210 -9.21 -8.81 -24.01
N LEU A 211 -9.53 -10.01 -23.51
CA LEU A 211 -9.05 -11.28 -24.07
C LEU A 211 -9.70 -11.61 -25.42
N SER A 212 -10.90 -11.10 -25.72
CA SER A 212 -11.47 -11.20 -27.06
C SER A 212 -10.68 -10.38 -28.08
N ALA A 213 -10.15 -9.23 -27.66
CA ALA A 213 -9.32 -8.37 -28.50
C ALA A 213 -7.86 -8.81 -28.57
N ASN A 214 -7.34 -9.38 -27.48
CA ASN A 214 -5.95 -9.79 -27.31
C ASN A 214 -5.89 -11.23 -26.77
N PRO A 215 -6.12 -12.25 -27.63
CA PRO A 215 -6.34 -13.63 -27.18
C PRO A 215 -5.10 -14.29 -26.56
N ASP A 216 -3.90 -13.77 -26.85
CA ASP A 216 -2.63 -14.35 -26.41
C ASP A 216 -2.16 -13.82 -25.05
N MET A 217 -2.85 -12.83 -24.46
CA MET A 217 -2.44 -12.28 -23.16
C MET A 217 -2.49 -13.34 -22.06
N THR A 218 -1.40 -13.49 -21.34
CA THR A 218 -1.31 -14.30 -20.13
C THR A 218 -2.11 -13.67 -18.98
N GLU A 219 -2.39 -14.44 -17.94
CA GLU A 219 -3.10 -13.93 -16.76
C GLU A 219 -2.35 -12.76 -16.08
N PRO A 220 -1.02 -12.80 -15.88
CA PRO A 220 -0.30 -11.63 -15.34
C PRO A 220 -0.37 -10.41 -16.27
N GLU A 221 -0.28 -10.60 -17.59
CA GLU A 221 -0.42 -9.49 -18.54
C GLU A 221 -1.83 -8.89 -18.52
N VAL A 222 -2.86 -9.71 -18.26
CA VAL A 222 -4.22 -9.20 -18.03
C VAL A 222 -4.24 -8.34 -16.78
N TYR A 223 -3.70 -8.80 -15.65
CA TYR A 223 -3.67 -8.03 -14.40
C TYR A 223 -2.97 -6.68 -14.59
N GLU A 224 -1.78 -6.68 -15.19
CA GLU A 224 -1.00 -5.46 -15.46
C GLU A 224 -1.73 -4.51 -16.41
N ALA A 225 -2.40 -5.04 -17.44
CA ALA A 225 -3.21 -4.22 -18.33
C ALA A 225 -4.39 -3.59 -17.60
N LEU A 226 -5.07 -4.32 -16.71
CA LEU A 226 -6.16 -3.75 -15.90
C LEU A 226 -5.65 -2.64 -14.98
N LYS A 227 -4.49 -2.84 -14.35
CA LYS A 227 -3.81 -1.83 -13.51
C LYS A 227 -3.50 -0.56 -14.31
N GLY A 228 -2.87 -0.69 -15.48
CA GLY A 228 -2.57 0.43 -16.36
C GLY A 228 -3.80 1.15 -16.93
N MET A 229 -4.95 0.46 -16.98
CA MET A 229 -6.24 1.01 -17.44
C MET A 229 -7.13 1.51 -16.30
N ALA A 230 -6.68 1.39 -15.04
CA ALA A 230 -7.46 1.80 -13.89
C ALA A 230 -7.44 3.32 -13.74
N VAL A 231 -8.63 3.88 -13.56
CA VAL A 231 -8.81 5.27 -13.16
C VAL A 231 -8.85 5.29 -11.64
N ASP A 232 -7.83 5.89 -11.04
CA ASP A 232 -7.77 6.14 -9.61
C ASP A 232 -8.96 7.02 -9.16
N LEU A 233 -9.70 6.57 -8.16
CA LEU A 233 -10.91 7.21 -7.65
C LEU A 233 -10.73 7.82 -6.27
N GLY A 234 -9.54 7.69 -5.67
CA GLY A 234 -9.26 8.04 -4.28
C GLY A 234 -7.86 8.61 -4.08
N SER A 235 -7.14 8.03 -3.13
CA SER A 235 -5.74 8.38 -2.86
C SER A 235 -4.87 7.88 -3.99
N LYS A 236 -3.84 8.66 -4.38
CA LYS A 236 -2.93 8.27 -5.45
C LYS A 236 -2.37 6.86 -5.23
N GLY A 237 -2.64 5.94 -6.16
CA GLY A 237 -2.16 4.56 -6.13
C GLY A 237 -3.18 3.59 -5.55
N ARG A 238 -2.74 2.37 -5.21
CA ARG A 238 -3.64 1.35 -4.66
C ARG A 238 -4.10 1.72 -3.25
N ASP A 239 -5.40 1.73 -3.01
CA ASP A 239 -6.01 1.97 -1.70
C ASP A 239 -6.91 0.79 -1.22
N PRO A 240 -7.16 0.62 0.09
CA PRO A 240 -7.96 -0.51 0.59
C PRO A 240 -9.45 -0.49 0.21
N LEU A 241 -10.01 0.64 -0.20
CA LEU A 241 -11.42 0.80 -0.55
C LEU A 241 -11.67 0.51 -2.03
N THR A 242 -10.80 1.02 -2.91
CA THR A 242 -11.02 0.91 -4.36
C THR A 242 -9.91 0.19 -5.13
N GLY A 243 -8.87 -0.25 -4.45
CA GLY A 243 -7.69 -0.84 -5.09
C GLY A 243 -7.01 0.19 -5.97
N TYR A 244 -6.67 -0.19 -7.21
CA TYR A 244 -6.20 0.73 -8.24
C TYR A 244 -7.31 1.61 -8.84
N GLY A 245 -8.55 1.42 -8.41
CA GLY A 245 -9.71 2.19 -8.85
C GLY A 245 -10.54 1.50 -9.93
N PHE A 246 -11.18 2.31 -10.78
CA PHE A 246 -12.12 1.82 -11.79
C PHE A 246 -11.45 1.51 -13.12
N VAL A 247 -11.50 0.25 -13.55
CA VAL A 247 -10.93 -0.16 -14.84
C VAL A 247 -11.73 0.41 -16.01
N ARG A 248 -11.08 1.25 -16.81
CA ARG A 248 -11.62 1.80 -18.06
C ARG A 248 -10.83 1.28 -19.25
N ILE A 249 -11.30 0.19 -19.85
CA ILE A 249 -10.70 -0.35 -21.07
C ILE A 249 -10.93 0.62 -22.26
N PRO A 250 -9.88 1.03 -22.99
CA PRO A 250 -9.98 1.98 -24.11
C PRO A 250 -10.66 1.34 -25.33
N ASP A 251 -10.96 2.15 -26.35
CA ASP A 251 -11.47 1.60 -27.62
C ASP A 251 -10.40 0.67 -28.24
N PRO A 252 -10.76 -0.56 -28.65
CA PRO A 252 -9.78 -1.55 -29.12
C PRO A 252 -9.08 -1.15 -30.43
N THR A 253 -9.54 -0.11 -31.13
CA THR A 253 -8.90 0.45 -32.33
C THR A 253 -8.01 1.66 -32.06
N GLN A 254 -8.10 2.24 -30.86
CA GLN A 254 -7.10 3.16 -30.39
C GLN A 254 -5.89 2.33 -29.93
N LYS A 255 -4.95 2.10 -30.86
CA LYS A 255 -3.55 1.99 -30.42
C LYS A 255 -3.21 3.36 -29.87
N GLU A 256 -3.39 3.56 -28.56
CA GLU A 256 -2.56 4.56 -27.93
C GLU A 256 -1.12 4.12 -28.22
N GLU A 257 -0.38 4.96 -28.97
CA GLU A 257 1.07 4.85 -28.92
C GLU A 257 1.42 4.79 -27.43
N PRO A 258 2.28 3.86 -26.99
CA PRO A 258 2.64 3.79 -25.59
C PRO A 258 3.11 5.19 -25.21
N LYS A 259 2.28 5.92 -24.45
CA LYS A 259 2.78 7.07 -23.71
C LYS A 259 3.91 6.48 -22.90
N GLY A 260 5.11 6.97 -23.15
CA GLY A 260 6.34 6.49 -22.53
C GLY A 260 6.28 6.69 -21.02
N GLU A 261 5.53 5.83 -20.36
CA GLU A 261 5.51 5.56 -18.94
C GLU A 261 5.93 4.08 -18.80
N PRO A 262 6.80 3.74 -17.85
CA PRO A 262 7.55 2.49 -17.91
C PRO A 262 6.62 1.29 -17.74
N MET A 263 6.83 0.27 -18.57
CA MET A 263 6.31 -1.08 -18.40
C MET A 263 6.59 -1.55 -16.96
N GLU A 264 5.56 -1.87 -16.16
CA GLU A 264 5.76 -2.34 -14.80
C GLU A 264 6.51 -3.68 -14.81
N GLU A 265 7.58 -3.74 -14.02
CA GLU A 265 8.56 -4.82 -14.03
C GLU A 265 8.03 -6.06 -13.31
N ARG A 266 8.16 -7.24 -13.93
CA ARG A 266 7.85 -8.51 -13.27
C ARG A 266 8.60 -8.64 -11.94
N ILE A 267 7.92 -9.11 -10.89
CA ILE A 267 8.50 -9.26 -9.54
C ILE A 267 9.63 -10.31 -9.58
N LEU A 268 10.87 -9.87 -9.37
CA LEU A 268 12.02 -10.78 -9.36
C LEU A 268 12.19 -11.44 -8.00
N LYS A 269 12.38 -12.76 -7.97
CA LYS A 269 12.59 -13.52 -6.74
C LYS A 269 13.36 -14.81 -7.00
N LEU A 270 13.87 -15.41 -5.93
CA LEU A 270 14.43 -16.75 -6.00
C LEU A 270 13.31 -17.80 -6.20
N ILE A 271 13.30 -18.48 -7.35
CA ILE A 271 12.41 -19.62 -7.66
C ILE A 271 13.21 -20.90 -7.88
N ASP A 272 12.63 -22.07 -7.68
CA ASP A 272 13.28 -23.34 -8.06
C ASP A 272 13.53 -23.43 -9.56
N LYS A 273 14.51 -24.25 -9.96
CA LYS A 273 15.00 -24.27 -11.34
C LYS A 273 13.86 -24.58 -12.34
N PRO A 274 13.82 -23.89 -13.50
CA PRO A 274 14.79 -22.90 -13.97
C PRO A 274 14.68 -21.55 -13.23
N ARG A 275 15.82 -20.98 -12.82
CA ARG A 275 15.87 -19.69 -12.12
C ARG A 275 15.36 -18.57 -13.03
N MET A 276 14.84 -17.49 -12.43
CA MET A 276 14.54 -16.27 -13.18
C MET A 276 15.82 -15.74 -13.83
N HIS A 277 15.70 -15.35 -15.09
CA HIS A 277 16.82 -14.84 -15.88
C HIS A 277 16.33 -13.81 -16.91
N GLY A 278 17.20 -12.87 -17.30
CA GLY A 278 16.84 -11.80 -18.23
C GLY A 278 17.65 -10.52 -18.02
N ASP A 279 17.42 -9.52 -18.87
CA ASP A 279 18.11 -8.23 -18.78
C ASP A 279 17.65 -7.39 -17.58
N ASP A 280 16.42 -7.60 -17.11
CA ASP A 280 15.89 -7.06 -15.85
C ASP A 280 16.65 -7.59 -14.63
N VAL A 281 17.05 -8.86 -14.64
CA VAL A 281 17.91 -9.43 -13.60
C VAL A 281 19.31 -8.81 -13.65
N LYS A 282 19.85 -8.50 -14.84
CA LYS A 282 21.13 -7.77 -14.96
C LYS A 282 21.02 -6.34 -14.45
N GLU A 283 19.91 -5.66 -14.73
CA GLU A 283 19.62 -4.33 -14.21
C GLU A 283 19.59 -4.34 -12.69
N LEU A 284 18.86 -5.28 -12.09
CA LEU A 284 18.84 -5.49 -10.64
C LEU A 284 20.25 -5.69 -10.07
N GLN A 285 21.01 -6.62 -10.64
CA GLN A 285 22.37 -6.93 -10.17
C GLN A 285 23.29 -5.69 -10.27
N THR A 286 23.14 -4.88 -11.32
CA THR A 286 23.86 -3.62 -11.53
C THR A 286 23.49 -2.55 -10.50
N LEU A 287 22.19 -2.37 -10.22
CA LEU A 287 21.71 -1.39 -9.25
C LEU A 287 22.08 -1.78 -7.82
N LEU A 288 21.99 -3.06 -7.47
CA LEU A 288 22.46 -3.56 -6.17
C LEU A 288 23.94 -3.27 -5.96
N ASP A 289 24.78 -3.48 -6.98
CA ASP A 289 26.21 -3.14 -6.93
C ASP A 289 26.42 -1.62 -6.76
N LYS A 290 25.68 -0.80 -7.50
CA LYS A 290 25.70 0.68 -7.38
C LYS A 290 25.31 1.16 -5.96
N HIS A 291 24.37 0.49 -5.30
CA HIS A 291 23.93 0.79 -3.93
C HIS A 291 24.82 0.16 -2.85
N GLY A 292 25.91 -0.54 -3.22
CA GLY A 292 26.87 -1.12 -2.28
C GLY A 292 26.50 -2.52 -1.75
N PHE A 293 25.60 -3.23 -2.44
CA PHE A 293 25.17 -4.59 -2.12
C PHE A 293 25.58 -5.58 -3.23
N PRO A 294 26.88 -5.85 -3.43
CA PRO A 294 27.35 -6.69 -4.53
C PRO A 294 26.79 -8.11 -4.44
N CYS A 295 26.36 -8.65 -5.58
CA CYS A 295 25.69 -9.95 -5.68
C CYS A 295 26.43 -11.01 -6.53
N GLY A 296 27.69 -10.74 -6.90
CA GLY A 296 28.51 -11.62 -7.76
C GLY A 296 28.68 -11.05 -9.16
N GLU A 297 28.95 -11.92 -10.15
CA GLU A 297 28.99 -11.52 -11.55
C GLU A 297 27.59 -11.11 -12.05
N ILE A 298 27.50 -10.07 -12.88
CA ILE A 298 26.26 -9.61 -13.50
C ILE A 298 25.94 -10.53 -14.68
N ASP A 299 25.46 -11.73 -14.36
CA ASP A 299 25.19 -12.82 -15.29
C ASP A 299 23.73 -12.86 -15.79
N GLY A 300 22.85 -12.05 -15.20
CA GLY A 300 21.43 -12.02 -15.51
C GLY A 300 20.65 -13.22 -15.00
N VAL A 301 21.14 -13.93 -13.98
CA VAL A 301 20.47 -15.07 -13.35
C VAL A 301 20.18 -14.76 -11.87
N PHE A 302 18.92 -14.86 -11.45
CA PHE A 302 18.50 -14.58 -10.08
C PHE A 302 18.82 -15.78 -9.19
N GLY A 303 20.08 -15.85 -8.73
CA GLY A 303 20.60 -16.90 -7.88
C GLY A 303 20.54 -16.57 -6.38
N PRO A 304 20.98 -17.50 -5.51
CA PRO A 304 21.03 -17.28 -4.06
C PRO A 304 21.86 -16.06 -3.63
N ALA A 305 22.89 -15.69 -4.41
CA ALA A 305 23.70 -14.50 -4.13
C ALA A 305 22.92 -13.19 -4.38
N THR A 306 22.14 -13.13 -5.46
CA THR A 306 21.22 -12.01 -5.75
C THR A 306 20.12 -11.89 -4.70
N ASP A 307 19.50 -13.00 -4.29
CA ASP A 307 18.50 -13.02 -3.21
C ASP A 307 19.04 -12.43 -1.89
N LYS A 308 20.26 -12.83 -1.50
CA LYS A 308 20.91 -12.32 -0.29
C LYS A 308 21.19 -10.81 -0.37
N ALA A 309 21.62 -10.32 -1.53
CA ALA A 309 21.88 -8.91 -1.76
C ALA A 309 20.59 -8.07 -1.72
N VAL A 310 19.51 -8.56 -2.36
CA VAL A 310 18.17 -7.92 -2.30
C VAL A 310 17.69 -7.79 -0.86
N LYS A 311 17.74 -8.86 -0.07
CA LYS A 311 17.32 -8.83 1.35
C LYS A 311 18.15 -7.83 2.16
N SER A 312 19.44 -7.75 1.88
CA SER A 312 20.34 -6.81 2.57
C SER A 312 20.01 -5.36 2.19
N PHE A 313 19.72 -5.09 0.91
CA PHE A 313 19.27 -3.78 0.42
C PHE A 313 17.91 -3.39 1.01
N GLN A 314 16.93 -4.30 1.02
CA GLN A 314 15.61 -4.08 1.60
C GLN A 314 15.72 -3.71 3.09
N ASN A 315 16.50 -4.47 3.85
CA ASN A 315 16.72 -4.21 5.27
C ASN A 315 17.36 -2.84 5.51
N ALA A 316 18.33 -2.44 4.67
CA ALA A 316 18.99 -1.14 4.80
C ALA A 316 18.09 0.06 4.44
N ASN A 317 17.06 -0.15 3.61
CA ASN A 317 16.14 0.89 3.13
C ASN A 317 14.75 0.83 3.79
N GLY A 318 14.61 0.09 4.90
CA GLY A 318 13.35 0.00 5.65
C GLY A 318 12.21 -0.70 4.89
N LEU A 319 12.54 -1.51 3.89
CA LEU A 319 11.58 -2.31 3.12
C LEU A 319 11.35 -3.68 3.76
N THR A 320 10.25 -4.32 3.41
CA THR A 320 9.98 -5.72 3.78
C THR A 320 11.13 -6.61 3.29
N VAL A 321 11.77 -7.35 4.19
CA VAL A 321 12.94 -8.20 3.89
C VAL A 321 12.48 -9.58 3.42
N ASP A 322 11.92 -9.65 2.22
CA ASP A 322 11.34 -10.87 1.65
C ASP A 322 12.12 -11.44 0.45
N GLY A 323 13.11 -10.71 -0.07
CA GLY A 323 13.88 -11.10 -1.26
C GLY A 323 13.11 -10.95 -2.57
N LYS A 324 11.92 -10.35 -2.55
CA LYS A 324 11.09 -10.06 -3.73
C LYS A 324 11.34 -8.64 -4.20
N VAL A 325 11.81 -8.50 -5.44
CA VAL A 325 12.00 -7.20 -6.09
C VAL A 325 10.73 -6.79 -6.80
N GLY A 326 9.76 -6.30 -6.02
CA GLY A 326 8.55 -5.66 -6.54
C GLY A 326 8.70 -4.13 -6.63
N GLU A 327 7.62 -3.45 -6.98
CA GLU A 327 7.56 -1.99 -7.24
C GLU A 327 8.31 -1.15 -6.20
N LYS A 328 8.07 -1.38 -4.90
CA LYS A 328 8.75 -0.65 -3.81
C LYS A 328 10.26 -0.86 -3.77
N THR A 329 10.72 -2.07 -4.09
CA THR A 329 12.15 -2.40 -4.12
C THR A 329 12.81 -1.79 -5.35
N TRP A 330 12.15 -1.85 -6.51
CA TRP A 330 12.60 -1.20 -7.74
C TRP A 330 12.65 0.32 -7.63
N ALA A 331 11.60 0.93 -7.08
CA ALA A 331 11.56 2.36 -6.82
C ALA A 331 12.69 2.80 -5.88
N ALA A 332 13.04 1.99 -4.88
CA ALA A 332 14.19 2.26 -4.02
C ALA A 332 15.54 2.07 -4.75
N LEU A 333 15.70 1.02 -5.57
CA LEU A 333 16.92 0.75 -6.33
C LEU A 333 17.20 1.79 -7.41
N ARG A 334 16.15 2.37 -8.01
CA ARG A 334 16.25 3.36 -9.08
C ARG A 334 16.43 4.78 -8.59
N LYS A 335 16.21 5.04 -7.30
CA LYS A 335 16.63 6.30 -6.68
C LYS A 335 18.15 6.37 -6.67
N GLU A 336 18.68 7.56 -6.96
CA GLU A 336 20.08 7.84 -6.65
C GLU A 336 20.27 7.66 -5.13
N PRO A 337 21.40 7.10 -4.67
CA PRO A 337 21.65 6.90 -3.24
C PRO A 337 21.49 8.23 -2.47
N GLY A 338 20.39 8.39 -1.73
CA GLY A 338 20.14 9.53 -0.83
C GLY A 338 19.02 10.54 -1.18
N GLU A 339 18.01 10.21 -2.00
CA GLU A 339 16.83 11.10 -2.23
C GLU A 339 15.53 10.69 -1.47
N PRO A 340 14.84 11.62 -0.77
CA PRO A 340 13.55 11.36 -0.09
C PRO A 340 12.30 11.46 -1.02
N SER A 341 11.19 10.81 -0.63
CA SER A 341 9.92 10.72 -1.39
C SER A 341 9.04 11.99 -1.30
N GLY A 342 8.51 12.44 -2.45
CA GLY A 342 7.87 13.75 -2.65
C GLY A 342 6.40 13.94 -2.25
N ASP A 343 5.92 13.37 -1.14
CA ASP A 343 4.69 13.86 -0.49
C ASP A 343 5.05 14.57 0.82
N TYR A 344 5.11 15.90 0.75
CA TYR A 344 5.48 16.78 1.86
C TYR A 344 4.60 16.56 3.10
N LEU A 345 3.29 16.36 2.91
CA LEU A 345 2.38 16.16 4.02
C LEU A 345 2.56 14.78 4.64
N ALA A 346 2.76 13.74 3.83
CA ALA A 346 3.11 12.42 4.35
C ALA A 346 4.41 12.45 5.17
N VAL A 347 5.45 13.14 4.68
CA VAL A 347 6.70 13.34 5.43
C VAL A 347 6.44 14.07 6.75
N ALA A 348 5.62 15.12 6.73
CA ALA A 348 5.25 15.85 7.94
C ALA A 348 4.39 15.02 8.91
N GLU A 349 3.52 14.15 8.41
CA GLU A 349 2.67 13.25 9.20
C GLU A 349 3.50 12.15 9.87
N ASP A 350 4.43 11.52 9.15
CA ASP A 350 5.34 10.52 9.69
C ASP A 350 6.26 11.11 10.75
N MET A 351 6.82 12.30 10.47
CA MET A 351 7.57 13.09 11.46
C MET A 351 6.72 13.35 12.71
N THR A 352 5.45 13.72 12.53
CA THR A 352 4.52 14.01 13.63
C THR A 352 4.22 12.77 14.45
N CYS A 353 3.93 11.64 13.80
CA CYS A 353 3.61 10.38 14.46
C CYS A 353 4.75 9.96 15.39
N TRP A 354 5.99 10.01 14.90
CA TRP A 354 7.15 9.69 15.71
C TRP A 354 7.37 10.68 16.86
N MET A 355 7.26 11.99 16.58
CA MET A 355 7.45 13.03 17.58
C MET A 355 6.41 12.97 18.71
N ARG A 356 5.16 12.58 18.41
CA ARG A 356 4.12 12.31 19.42
C ARG A 356 4.54 11.25 20.42
N MET A 357 5.15 10.16 19.94
CA MET A 357 5.62 9.08 20.81
C MET A 357 6.71 9.55 21.77
N MET A 358 7.49 10.56 21.37
CA MET A 358 8.56 11.11 22.20
C MET A 358 8.05 12.08 23.25
N VAL A 359 6.81 12.58 23.17
CA VAL A 359 6.29 13.56 24.14
C VAL A 359 6.34 12.98 25.55
N GLY A 360 6.99 13.74 26.43
CA GLY A 360 7.22 13.34 27.80
C GLY A 360 8.35 12.34 28.03
N TRP A 361 9.02 11.86 26.98
CA TRP A 361 10.29 11.16 27.12
C TRP A 361 11.35 12.09 27.70
N HIS A 362 12.28 11.50 28.43
CA HIS A 362 13.35 12.24 29.08
C HIS A 362 14.34 12.75 28.04
N TYR A 363 14.59 14.06 28.04
CA TYR A 363 15.76 14.65 27.41
C TYR A 363 16.94 14.33 28.33
N ILE A 364 17.85 13.50 27.87
CA ILE A 364 18.86 12.98 28.80
C ILE A 364 20.14 13.79 28.65
N ILE A 365 20.91 13.66 27.57
CA ILE A 365 22.18 14.39 27.36
C ILE A 365 22.49 14.45 25.85
N GLY A 366 23.29 15.43 25.43
CA GLY A 366 23.80 15.55 24.06
C GLY A 366 24.82 14.47 23.72
N ALA A 367 24.34 13.44 23.04
CA ALA A 367 25.07 12.61 22.11
C ALA A 367 24.07 11.85 21.25
N GLN A 368 24.38 11.72 19.98
CA GLN A 368 23.55 11.21 18.89
C GLN A 368 23.00 9.79 19.12
N GLY A 369 22.01 9.61 20.01
CA GLY A 369 21.32 8.33 20.20
C GLY A 369 22.09 7.28 21.01
N HIS A 370 23.16 7.64 21.73
CA HIS A 370 23.91 6.68 22.55
C HIS A 370 23.06 6.12 23.68
N ARG A 371 23.18 4.81 23.96
CA ARG A 371 22.56 4.21 25.14
C ARG A 371 23.09 4.90 26.40
N LEU A 372 22.18 5.40 27.24
CA LEU A 372 22.52 5.98 28.52
C LEU A 372 22.78 4.85 29.53
N THR A 373 24.05 4.69 29.89
CA THR A 373 24.50 3.83 30.98
C THR A 373 25.19 4.66 32.06
N ASP A 374 25.33 4.14 33.28
CA ASP A 374 26.10 4.84 34.32
C ASP A 374 27.56 5.07 33.90
N SER A 375 28.14 4.12 33.14
CA SER A 375 29.47 4.27 32.56
C SER A 375 29.56 5.42 31.57
N TYR A 376 28.56 5.58 30.70
CA TYR A 376 28.48 6.67 29.74
C TYR A 376 28.32 8.03 30.45
N LEU A 377 27.41 8.08 31.43
CA LEU A 377 27.16 9.27 32.24
C LEU A 377 28.41 9.72 33.00
N SER A 378 29.13 8.78 33.61
CA SER A 378 30.37 9.04 34.36
C SER A 378 31.50 9.55 33.49
N ALA A 379 31.65 9.03 32.26
CA ALA A 379 32.61 9.56 31.28
C ALA A 379 32.26 11.00 30.89
N ARG A 380 30.99 11.29 30.62
CA ARG A 380 30.53 12.62 30.23
C ARG A 380 30.68 13.66 31.36
N TYR A 381 30.44 13.26 32.61
CA TYR A 381 30.64 14.11 33.79
C TYR A 381 32.08 14.59 33.89
N LYS A 382 33.04 13.68 33.68
CA LYS A 382 34.47 14.02 33.71
C LYS A 382 34.85 15.10 32.70
N ASP A 383 34.26 15.07 31.51
CA ASP A 383 34.57 16.01 30.43
C ASP A 383 33.79 17.34 30.56
N HIS A 384 32.66 17.35 31.27
CA HIS A 384 31.73 18.49 31.33
C HIS A 384 31.05 18.65 32.69
N GLU A 385 31.81 18.69 33.78
CA GLU A 385 31.29 18.80 35.15
C GLU A 385 30.29 19.96 35.33
N GLY A 386 30.57 21.13 34.72
CA GLY A 386 29.70 22.31 34.78
C GLY A 386 28.31 22.13 34.13
N TYR A 387 28.10 21.06 33.36
CA TYR A 387 26.77 20.70 32.84
C TYR A 387 25.90 20.00 33.90
N PHE A 388 26.49 19.38 34.92
CA PHE A 388 25.79 18.51 35.88
C PHE A 388 25.46 19.21 37.20
N THR A 389 25.08 20.48 37.14
CA THR A 389 24.71 21.25 38.34
C THR A 389 23.28 20.95 38.79
N ASN A 390 22.92 21.39 40.00
CA ASN A 390 21.56 21.31 40.58
C ASN A 390 21.02 19.87 40.73
N GLY A 391 21.88 18.92 41.13
CA GLY A 391 21.47 17.52 41.38
C GLY A 391 21.16 16.70 40.11
N ARG A 392 21.53 17.24 38.94
CA ARG A 392 21.27 16.61 37.64
C ARG A 392 21.95 15.25 37.50
N LEU A 393 23.16 15.10 38.03
CA LEU A 393 23.91 13.84 37.95
C LEU A 393 23.20 12.73 38.74
N GLU A 394 22.83 13.01 39.99
CA GLU A 394 22.17 12.08 40.88
C GLU A 394 20.80 11.68 40.35
N TRP A 395 20.05 12.63 39.82
CA TRP A 395 18.75 12.36 39.20
C TRP A 395 18.86 11.43 37.99
N LEU A 396 19.84 11.67 37.09
CA LEU A 396 20.07 10.82 35.92
C LEU A 396 20.46 9.39 36.30
N ARG A 397 21.28 9.22 37.35
CA ARG A 397 21.59 7.89 37.89
C ARG A 397 20.34 7.19 38.42
N GLY A 398 19.46 7.91 39.12
CA GLY A 398 18.18 7.38 39.59
C GLY A 398 17.30 6.88 38.44
N GLU A 399 17.22 7.63 37.34
CA GLU A 399 16.44 7.24 36.16
C GLU A 399 17.03 6.01 35.44
N ILE A 400 18.37 5.90 35.36
CA ILE A 400 19.05 4.70 34.83
C ILE A 400 18.65 3.47 35.65
N SER A 401 18.81 3.53 36.97
CA SER A 401 18.46 2.41 37.86
C SER A 401 16.98 2.03 37.77
N ARG A 402 16.09 3.03 37.64
CA ARG A 402 14.65 2.81 37.46
C ARG A 402 14.36 2.09 36.15
N ALA A 403 14.94 2.55 35.04
CA ALA A 403 14.74 1.92 33.73
C ALA A 403 15.31 0.50 33.67
N GLU A 404 16.48 0.25 34.23
CA GLU A 404 17.09 -1.08 34.34
C GLU A 404 16.19 -2.03 35.13
N SER A 405 15.58 -1.57 36.24
CA SER A 405 14.63 -2.37 37.03
C SER A 405 13.38 -2.80 36.25
N MET A 406 13.05 -2.08 35.18
CA MET A 406 11.90 -2.35 34.30
C MET A 406 12.32 -3.07 33.01
N GLY A 407 13.61 -3.38 32.83
CA GLY A 407 14.14 -3.97 31.59
C GLY A 407 14.13 -3.02 30.38
N ILE A 408 14.09 -1.71 30.62
CA ILE A 408 13.99 -0.68 29.58
C ILE A 408 15.36 -0.05 29.34
N ASN A 409 15.78 0.06 28.06
CA ASN A 409 16.98 0.80 27.68
C ASN A 409 16.68 2.30 27.56
N LEU A 410 17.47 3.15 28.21
CA LEU A 410 17.45 4.60 28.01
C LEU A 410 18.46 5.02 26.94
N TYR A 411 18.10 6.02 26.14
CA TYR A 411 18.97 6.58 25.11
C TYR A 411 19.12 8.09 25.29
N CYS A 412 20.31 8.60 25.02
CA CYS A 412 20.63 10.02 25.00
C CYS A 412 20.05 10.64 23.74
N ALA A 413 19.14 11.58 23.90
CA ALA A 413 18.68 12.43 22.81
C ALA A 413 18.69 13.89 23.28
N ASP A 414 19.42 14.75 22.56
CA ASP A 414 19.23 16.18 22.61
C ASP A 414 18.30 16.66 21.48
N CYS A 415 18.12 17.98 21.34
CA CYS A 415 17.27 18.53 20.29
C CYS A 415 17.71 18.12 18.88
N SER A 416 19.02 17.99 18.64
CA SER A 416 19.56 17.44 17.39
C SER A 416 19.39 15.93 17.25
N GLY A 417 19.47 15.18 18.35
CA GLY A 417 19.23 13.73 18.36
C GLY A 417 17.79 13.37 17.99
N LEU A 418 16.82 14.20 18.43
CA LEU A 418 15.41 14.07 18.06
C LEU A 418 15.23 14.20 16.54
N PHE A 419 15.88 15.19 15.93
CA PHE A 419 15.85 15.36 14.47
C PHE A 419 16.67 14.30 13.73
N PHE A 420 17.84 13.91 14.25
CA PHE A 420 18.68 12.87 13.64
C PHE A 420 17.90 11.57 13.51
N LYS A 421 17.14 11.19 14.52
CA LYS A 421 16.33 9.97 14.47
C LYS A 421 15.20 10.06 13.44
N VAL A 422 14.54 11.21 13.35
CA VAL A 422 13.60 11.50 12.24
C VAL A 422 14.29 11.37 10.89
N ASN A 423 15.48 11.95 10.73
CA ASN A 423 16.20 11.89 9.48
C ASN A 423 16.70 10.48 9.13
N GLU A 424 17.11 9.68 10.12
CA GLU A 424 17.46 8.26 9.94
C GLU A 424 16.27 7.45 9.45
N MET A 425 15.07 7.73 9.97
CA MET A 425 13.84 7.05 9.56
C MET A 425 13.36 7.49 8.17
N MET A 426 13.49 8.78 7.87
CA MET A 426 12.83 9.40 6.71
C MET A 426 13.77 9.68 5.53
N GLY A 427 15.09 9.60 5.73
CA GLY A 427 16.09 9.84 4.68
C GLY A 427 16.08 11.26 4.10
N ILE A 428 15.61 12.26 4.86
CA ILE A 428 15.28 13.61 4.34
C ILE A 428 16.54 14.34 3.84
N ILE A 429 17.66 14.24 4.55
CA ILE A 429 18.94 14.84 4.14
C ILE A 429 20.12 13.90 4.40
N PRO A 430 21.17 13.96 3.56
CA PRO A 430 22.43 13.27 3.80
C PRO A 430 23.23 14.03 4.88
N VAL A 431 23.10 13.64 6.14
CA VAL A 431 23.73 14.38 7.27
C VAL A 431 25.13 13.87 7.59
N LYS A 432 26.11 14.77 7.48
CA LYS A 432 27.42 14.65 8.17
C LYS A 432 27.44 15.41 9.50
N ASP A 433 26.56 16.40 9.70
CA ASP A 433 26.48 17.26 10.88
C ASP A 433 25.02 17.60 11.19
N ALA A 434 24.44 16.92 12.18
CA ALA A 434 23.04 17.09 12.61
C ALA A 434 22.87 18.11 13.75
N THR A 435 23.89 18.91 14.07
CA THR A 435 23.76 19.95 15.10
C THR A 435 22.77 21.03 14.67
N ALA A 436 22.22 21.79 15.62
CA ALA A 436 21.32 22.91 15.30
C ALA A 436 21.95 23.94 14.37
N ASP A 437 23.22 24.28 14.60
CA ASP A 437 23.96 25.21 13.74
C ASP A 437 24.27 24.59 12.36
N GLY A 438 24.62 23.30 12.32
CA GLY A 438 24.83 22.56 11.07
C GLY A 438 23.58 22.51 10.20
N LEU A 439 22.44 22.14 10.79
CA LEU A 439 21.14 22.11 10.11
C LEU A 439 20.75 23.48 9.56
N TRP A 440 20.79 24.51 10.43
CA TRP A 440 20.45 25.88 10.04
C TRP A 440 21.29 26.39 8.87
N ARG A 441 22.61 26.20 8.91
CA ARG A 441 23.52 26.79 7.92
C ARG A 441 23.57 26.06 6.59
N ARG A 442 23.29 24.75 6.57
CA ARG A 442 23.55 23.89 5.40
C ARG A 442 22.31 23.38 4.71
N TYR A 443 21.18 23.29 5.43
CA TYR A 443 20.01 22.58 4.95
C TYR A 443 18.71 23.36 5.11
N CYS A 444 18.74 24.54 5.73
CA CYS A 444 17.56 25.38 5.91
C CYS A 444 17.66 26.70 5.13
N ALA A 445 16.55 27.09 4.51
CA ALA A 445 16.29 28.46 4.13
C ALA A 445 15.55 29.19 5.26
N GLY A 446 15.96 30.42 5.59
CA GLY A 446 15.28 31.22 6.60
C GLY A 446 13.89 31.67 6.14
N ILE A 447 12.89 31.56 7.02
CA ILE A 447 11.49 31.95 6.76
C ILE A 447 10.99 32.93 7.83
N GLY A 448 9.86 33.60 7.54
CA GLY A 448 9.16 34.43 8.52
C GLY A 448 8.44 33.60 9.57
N LYS A 449 8.22 34.18 10.75
CA LYS A 449 7.46 33.55 11.83
C LYS A 449 6.04 33.16 11.40
N ASP A 450 5.42 33.97 10.55
CA ASP A 450 4.04 33.79 10.09
C ASP A 450 3.94 32.80 8.91
N ASP A 451 5.07 32.37 8.34
CA ASP A 451 5.15 31.42 7.23
C ASP A 451 5.38 29.97 7.68
N VAL A 452 5.41 29.75 9.01
CA VAL A 452 5.69 28.45 9.62
C VAL A 452 4.57 27.46 9.30
N ARG A 453 4.95 26.28 8.80
CA ARG A 453 4.04 25.16 8.48
C ARG A 453 4.64 23.83 8.94
N PRO A 454 3.85 22.72 8.98
CA PRO A 454 4.35 21.39 9.36
C PRO A 454 5.61 20.99 8.59
N GLY A 455 6.66 20.48 9.21
CA GLY A 455 7.95 20.14 8.59
C GLY A 455 9.03 21.21 8.72
N ASP A 456 8.68 22.45 9.10
CA ASP A 456 9.66 23.50 9.38
C ASP A 456 10.37 23.26 10.74
N ILE A 457 11.52 23.92 10.93
CA ILE A 457 12.35 23.80 12.14
C ILE A 457 12.50 25.19 12.80
N LEU A 458 12.29 25.25 14.11
CA LEU A 458 12.44 26.46 14.92
C LEU A 458 13.77 26.41 15.65
N PHE A 459 14.51 27.51 15.70
CA PHE A 459 15.85 27.56 16.29
C PHE A 459 15.99 28.62 17.37
N ARG A 460 16.92 28.40 18.31
CA ARG A 460 17.42 29.44 19.23
C ARG A 460 18.89 29.71 18.96
N GLU A 461 19.21 30.98 18.91
CA GLU A 461 20.57 31.49 18.70
C GLU A 461 21.21 31.90 20.04
N SER A 462 22.51 31.63 20.17
CA SER A 462 23.34 32.15 21.26
C SER A 462 24.79 32.27 20.83
N GLY A 463 25.34 33.49 20.83
CA GLY A 463 26.75 33.75 20.54
C GLY A 463 27.15 33.51 19.08
N GLY A 464 26.27 33.84 18.14
CA GLY A 464 26.43 33.69 16.69
C GLY A 464 26.16 32.28 16.15
N ARG A 465 25.60 31.38 16.95
CA ARG A 465 25.35 29.97 16.58
C ARG A 465 23.97 29.52 17.02
N MET A 466 23.35 28.65 16.21
CA MET A 466 22.14 27.96 16.66
C MET A 466 22.51 26.89 17.68
N VAL A 467 21.92 26.98 18.86
CA VAL A 467 22.24 26.10 20.01
C VAL A 467 21.11 25.15 20.38
N HIS A 468 19.94 25.32 19.76
CA HIS A 468 18.75 24.54 20.05
C HIS A 468 17.77 24.53 18.87
N MET A 469 16.97 23.47 18.77
CA MET A 469 15.92 23.34 17.75
C MET A 469 14.62 22.72 18.29
N ALA A 470 13.52 23.00 17.60
CA ALA A 470 12.23 22.32 17.72
C ALA A 470 11.68 22.01 16.33
N VAL A 471 10.89 20.94 16.21
CA VAL A 471 10.31 20.49 14.94
C VAL A 471 8.82 20.79 14.92
N VAL A 472 8.34 21.33 13.80
CA VAL A 472 6.92 21.63 13.59
C VAL A 472 6.26 20.39 12.97
N GLY A 473 5.28 19.80 13.64
CA GLY A 473 4.44 18.72 13.12
C GLY A 473 3.11 19.23 12.56
N THR A 474 2.24 18.32 12.12
CA THR A 474 0.92 18.65 11.57
C THR A 474 -0.06 19.17 12.61
N ASP A 475 0.19 18.91 13.89
CA ASP A 475 -0.70 19.24 15.00
C ASP A 475 -0.11 20.26 16.00
N GLY A 476 1.16 20.61 15.86
CA GLY A 476 1.84 21.55 16.74
C GLY A 476 3.36 21.43 16.72
N VAL A 477 4.02 21.90 17.78
CA VAL A 477 5.48 21.99 17.88
C VAL A 477 6.02 21.03 18.94
N TYR A 478 7.05 20.28 18.56
CA TYR A 478 7.76 19.33 19.41
C TYR A 478 9.15 19.86 19.73
N GLU A 479 9.43 20.02 21.02
CA GLU A 479 10.68 20.59 21.50
C GLU A 479 11.33 19.68 22.54
N ALA A 480 12.58 19.29 22.33
CA ALA A 480 13.39 18.66 23.35
C ALA A 480 13.90 19.73 24.35
N ALA A 481 13.04 20.17 25.28
CA ALA A 481 13.20 21.39 26.07
C ALA A 481 14.26 21.31 27.19
N GLY A 482 14.99 20.21 27.30
CA GLY A 482 16.04 19.98 28.29
C GLY A 482 15.61 19.05 29.42
N THR A 483 16.57 18.58 30.21
CA THR A 483 16.40 17.48 31.19
C THR A 483 15.28 17.71 32.21
N ALA A 484 15.07 18.96 32.62
CA ALA A 484 14.02 19.31 33.58
C ALA A 484 12.58 19.21 33.02
N TYR A 485 12.42 19.18 31.70
CA TYR A 485 11.14 19.29 31.01
C TYR A 485 10.84 18.08 30.11
N GLY A 486 11.87 17.46 29.55
CA GLY A 486 11.75 16.39 28.56
C GLY A 486 11.42 16.92 27.17
N VAL A 487 10.83 16.05 26.33
CA VAL A 487 10.20 16.49 25.08
C VAL A 487 8.82 17.03 25.39
N VAL A 488 8.55 18.25 24.93
CA VAL A 488 7.30 18.95 25.17
C VAL A 488 6.57 19.19 23.85
N PHE A 489 5.25 19.07 23.90
CA PHE A 489 4.36 19.35 22.79
C PHE A 489 3.60 20.65 23.04
N ARG A 490 3.43 21.46 21.99
CA ARG A 490 2.58 22.65 22.01
C ARG A 490 1.64 22.61 20.82
N PRO A 491 0.31 22.56 21.03
CA PRO A 491 -0.64 22.57 19.93
C PRO A 491 -0.58 23.90 19.18
N TRP A 492 -1.02 23.92 17.92
CA TRP A 492 -0.99 25.13 17.08
C TRP A 492 -1.55 26.39 17.74
N ALA A 493 -2.68 26.26 18.43
CA ALA A 493 -3.32 27.38 19.14
C ALA A 493 -2.39 28.05 20.16
N ASP A 494 -1.45 27.29 20.73
CA ASP A 494 -0.53 27.72 21.77
C ASP A 494 0.94 27.51 21.36
N MET A 495 1.25 27.40 20.05
CA MET A 495 2.59 26.96 19.62
C MET A 495 3.71 27.86 20.13
N PHE A 496 3.44 29.16 20.29
CA PHE A 496 4.40 30.15 20.82
C PHE A 496 4.34 30.30 22.35
N SER A 497 3.54 29.50 23.05
CA SER A 497 3.47 29.50 24.51
C SER A 497 4.81 29.07 25.12
N ARG A 498 5.32 29.89 26.03
CA ARG A 498 6.62 29.67 26.68
C ARG A 498 6.50 28.99 28.04
N ARG A 499 5.29 28.76 28.52
CA ARG A 499 5.02 28.21 29.85
C ARG A 499 5.20 26.69 29.81
N THR A 500 6.10 26.15 30.63
CA THR A 500 6.45 24.73 30.60
C THR A 500 6.62 24.17 32.01
N TYR A 501 6.07 22.98 32.27
CA TYR A 501 6.14 22.34 33.59
C TYR A 501 7.50 21.69 33.83
N ASN A 502 8.18 22.13 34.88
CA ASN A 502 9.47 21.62 35.34
C ASN A 502 9.25 20.42 36.27
N ARG A 503 9.66 19.24 35.82
CA ARG A 503 9.48 17.97 36.55
C ARG A 503 10.44 17.83 37.74
N MET A 504 11.58 18.52 37.71
CA MET A 504 12.55 18.49 38.82
C MET A 504 12.09 19.35 40.00
N THR A 505 11.45 20.49 39.73
CA THR A 505 11.04 21.45 40.78
C THR A 505 9.54 21.41 41.10
N GLY A 506 8.72 20.80 40.24
CA GLY A 506 7.26 20.77 40.36
C GLY A 506 6.58 22.10 40.05
N LYS A 507 7.26 23.05 39.40
CA LYS A 507 6.77 24.40 39.08
C LYS A 507 6.68 24.64 37.58
N PHE A 508 5.96 25.69 37.16
CA PHE A 508 6.00 26.14 35.78
C PHE A 508 7.09 27.19 35.58
N ASP A 509 7.94 26.97 34.58
CA ASP A 509 8.95 27.92 34.13
C ASP A 509 8.55 28.57 32.79
N VAL A 510 9.25 29.65 32.44
CA VAL A 510 9.07 30.35 31.16
C VAL A 510 10.34 30.17 30.33
N LEU A 511 10.24 29.37 29.26
CA LEU A 511 11.37 29.10 28.37
C LEU A 511 11.72 30.33 27.50
N LYS A 512 12.95 30.31 26.95
CA LYS A 512 13.39 31.31 25.98
C LYS A 512 12.59 31.17 24.67
N PRO A 513 12.23 32.27 24.00
CA PRO A 513 11.58 32.19 22.69
C PRO A 513 12.52 31.57 21.65
N TRP A 514 11.96 30.99 20.58
CA TRP A 514 12.71 30.75 19.34
C TRP A 514 13.00 32.08 18.66
N THR A 515 14.18 32.19 18.06
CA THR A 515 14.64 33.43 17.44
C THR A 515 14.72 33.33 15.92
N HIS A 516 14.72 32.12 15.36
CA HIS A 516 14.84 31.87 13.93
C HIS A 516 13.93 30.71 13.49
N TYR A 517 13.52 30.75 12.23
CA TYR A 517 12.58 29.81 11.60
C TYR A 517 13.19 29.35 10.28
N GLY A 518 13.32 28.04 10.08
CA GLY A 518 14.00 27.47 8.94
C GLY A 518 13.14 26.43 8.24
N ARG A 519 13.08 26.51 6.91
CA ARG A 519 12.50 25.49 6.04
C ARG A 519 13.60 24.63 5.44
N LEU A 520 13.48 23.32 5.59
CA LEU A 520 14.42 22.39 4.94
C LEU A 520 14.36 22.58 3.43
N GLU A 521 15.53 22.77 2.80
CA GLU A 521 15.59 23.08 1.37
C GLU A 521 15.12 21.92 0.48
N VAL A 522 15.27 20.69 0.97
CA VAL A 522 14.76 19.47 0.34
C VAL A 522 13.23 19.33 0.44
N LEU A 523 12.58 20.11 1.32
CA LEU A 523 11.13 20.14 1.51
C LEU A 523 10.49 21.42 0.91
N LYS A 524 11.21 22.10 0.00
CA LYS A 524 10.72 23.33 -0.65
C LYS A 524 9.58 23.05 -1.62
#